data_AF-A0A1V9YMU3-F1
#
_entry.id   AF-A0A1V9YMU3-F1
#
_cell.length_a   1.000
_cell.length_b   1.000
_cell.length_c   1.000
_cell.angle_alpha   90.00
_cell.angle_beta   90.00
_cell.angle_gamma   90.00
#
_symmetry.space_group_name_H-M   'P 1'
#
loop_
_entity.id
_entity.type
_entity.pdbx_description
1 polymer ?
#
loop_
_entity_poly.entity_id
_entity_poly.type
_entity_poly.pdbx_seq_one_letter_code
_entity_poly.pdbx_strand_id
1 'polypeptide(L)'
;MLREGARDDEQTTLLQETNLVADGEYDSADEYEILYPDPRGHDIVNDSDFFANWIPDMTKDALLQFTSSLPVLATAQVASSLVRRITYCRFNWKTETLRSFLEVLSWMSVTAVAYGLHHDWLWAAQIGFLFGLVMSVCDEVCLTGTRFLLHRLVAHPNARAALHSAGFDVSTHKRPSGSSSDEVALIKNVVFGAMALETVHQLYLSTSENIQSFALLTATMGVAFVLMGELFCLWLPTRRLGFTVQARWTRIPENWTSHFTRSVVEVSAWVACLAYVYSTTASIYATVGWSSLLGSALCVVNGLEPLDSAEAANDDDLSPYWAAWGSNHWVVTLASAAVALHSSIKHAHL
;
A
#
# COMPACT_ATOMS: atom_id res chain seq x y z
N MET A 1 -42.73 19.96 28.25
CA MET A 1 -42.49 18.50 28.32
C MET A 1 -42.52 17.82 26.93
N LEU A 2 -42.13 18.50 25.84
CA LEU A 2 -42.07 17.91 24.48
C LEU A 2 -40.74 18.25 23.76
N ARG A 3 -39.65 18.41 24.53
CA ARG A 3 -38.34 18.81 24.00
C ARG A 3 -37.16 17.94 24.46
N GLU A 4 -37.43 16.90 25.26
CA GLU A 4 -36.41 15.95 25.73
C GLU A 4 -36.37 14.67 24.90
N GLY A 5 -37.52 14.16 24.39
CA GLY A 5 -37.54 12.92 23.60
C GLY A 5 -36.85 12.97 22.23
N ALA A 6 -36.68 14.16 21.63
CA ALA A 6 -36.03 14.28 20.32
C ALA A 6 -34.49 14.27 20.38
N ARG A 7 -33.90 14.53 21.55
CA ARG A 7 -32.44 14.54 21.73
C ARG A 7 -31.88 13.14 22.00
N ASP A 8 -32.68 12.30 22.67
CA ASP A 8 -32.34 10.90 22.93
C ASP A 8 -32.42 10.07 21.64
N ASP A 9 -33.40 10.32 20.77
CA ASP A 9 -33.52 9.61 19.48
C ASP A 9 -32.34 9.92 18.52
N GLU A 10 -31.80 11.14 18.56
CA GLU A 10 -30.64 11.56 17.74
C GLU A 10 -29.30 10.99 18.28
N GLN A 11 -29.18 10.84 19.60
CA GLN A 11 -28.03 10.16 20.23
C GLN A 11 -28.07 8.64 20.02
N THR A 12 -29.26 8.05 20.00
CA THR A 12 -29.46 6.61 19.77
C THR A 12 -29.17 6.24 18.31
N THR A 13 -29.50 7.12 17.36
CA THR A 13 -29.13 6.92 15.95
C THR A 13 -27.63 7.07 15.68
N LEU A 14 -26.94 8.01 16.35
CA LEU A 14 -25.47 8.11 16.26
C LEU A 14 -24.75 6.90 16.89
N LEU A 15 -25.27 6.37 18.00
CA LEU A 15 -24.75 5.14 18.62
C LEU A 15 -25.04 3.89 17.77
N GLN A 16 -26.15 3.87 17.04
CA GLN A 16 -26.51 2.76 16.16
C GLN A 16 -25.72 2.79 14.84
N GLU A 17 -25.37 3.97 14.32
CA GLU A 17 -24.43 4.09 13.19
C GLU A 17 -22.99 3.69 13.57
N THR A 18 -22.56 3.89 14.82
CA THR A 18 -21.28 3.32 15.31
C THR A 18 -21.35 1.82 15.57
N ASN A 19 -22.53 1.26 15.88
CA ASN A 19 -22.71 -0.18 16.12
C ASN A 19 -22.89 -1.02 14.84
N LEU A 20 -23.18 -0.40 13.69
CA LEU A 20 -23.24 -1.11 12.40
C LEU A 20 -21.86 -1.36 11.76
N VAL A 21 -20.77 -0.90 12.40
CA VAL A 21 -19.39 -1.17 11.98
C VAL A 21 -18.81 -2.42 12.67
N ALA A 22 -19.55 -3.06 13.58
CA ALA A 22 -19.03 -4.13 14.44
C ALA A 22 -19.52 -5.56 14.10
N ASP A 23 -20.25 -5.76 13.00
CA ASP A 23 -20.60 -7.10 12.51
C ASP A 23 -19.95 -7.35 11.15
N GLY A 24 -18.67 -7.68 11.20
CA GLY A 24 -17.84 -8.07 10.06
C GLY A 24 -16.96 -9.25 10.46
N GLU A 25 -17.57 -10.42 10.57
CA GLU A 25 -17.04 -11.78 10.45
C GLU A 25 -15.49 -11.91 10.45
N TYR A 26 -14.98 -12.32 11.61
CA TYR A 26 -13.61 -12.73 11.94
C TYR A 26 -12.82 -13.28 10.74
N ASP A 27 -11.72 -12.60 10.40
CA ASP A 27 -10.79 -13.05 9.37
C ASP A 27 -9.73 -13.99 9.94
N SER A 28 -9.52 -15.13 9.27
CA SER A 28 -8.52 -16.14 9.60
C SER A 28 -7.08 -15.69 9.28
N ALA A 29 -6.83 -14.39 9.27
CA ALA A 29 -5.51 -13.76 9.22
C ALA A 29 -5.06 -13.24 10.59
N ASP A 30 -5.97 -13.22 11.58
CA ASP A 30 -5.65 -13.04 12.99
C ASP A 30 -5.31 -14.40 13.61
N GLU A 31 -4.05 -14.84 13.47
CA GLU A 31 -3.42 -15.74 14.46
C GLU A 31 -2.99 -14.93 15.70
N TYR A 32 -3.77 -13.92 16.05
CA TYR A 32 -3.85 -13.40 17.39
C TYR A 32 -5.14 -13.98 17.95
N GLU A 33 -5.01 -15.07 18.71
CA GLU A 33 -6.09 -15.52 19.57
C GLU A 33 -6.45 -14.34 20.48
N ILE A 34 -7.51 -13.62 20.12
CA ILE A 34 -8.15 -12.62 20.97
C ILE A 34 -8.70 -13.44 22.14
N LEU A 35 -7.87 -13.67 23.16
CA LEU A 35 -8.21 -14.49 24.32
C LEU A 35 -9.39 -13.94 25.11
N TYR A 36 -9.78 -12.69 24.85
CA TYR A 36 -10.96 -12.06 25.44
C TYR A 36 -11.72 -11.27 24.38
N PRO A 37 -12.99 -11.61 24.09
CA PRO A 37 -13.86 -10.70 23.34
C PRO A 37 -13.89 -9.36 24.08
N ASP A 38 -13.69 -8.26 23.34
CA ASP A 38 -13.58 -6.90 23.87
C ASP A 38 -14.76 -6.61 24.82
N PRO A 39 -14.57 -6.67 26.16
CA PRO A 39 -15.68 -6.44 27.06
C PRO A 39 -15.93 -4.95 26.98
N ARG A 40 -17.16 -4.56 26.66
CA ARG A 40 -17.57 -3.15 26.79
C ARG A 40 -17.16 -2.73 28.20
N GLY A 41 -16.36 -1.67 28.35
CA GLY A 41 -15.71 -1.33 29.63
C GLY A 41 -16.66 -1.21 30.84
N HIS A 42 -17.96 -1.08 30.60
CA HIS A 42 -19.01 -1.21 31.61
C HIS A 42 -19.05 -2.59 32.29
N ASP A 43 -18.83 -3.69 31.56
CA ASP A 43 -18.94 -5.05 32.10
C ASP A 43 -17.77 -5.32 33.08
N ILE A 44 -16.54 -4.90 32.73
CA ILE A 44 -15.37 -5.03 33.62
C ILE A 44 -15.49 -4.14 34.87
N VAL A 45 -16.04 -2.93 34.73
CA VAL A 45 -16.18 -2.00 35.85
C VAL A 45 -17.31 -2.40 36.79
N ASN A 46 -18.38 -3.00 36.27
CA ASN A 46 -19.53 -3.44 37.07
C ASN A 46 -19.33 -4.84 37.70
N ASP A 47 -18.60 -5.75 37.04
CA ASP A 47 -18.41 -7.13 37.52
C ASP A 47 -17.15 -7.34 38.38
N SER A 48 -16.29 -6.33 38.55
CA SER A 48 -15.09 -6.49 39.40
C SER A 48 -15.32 -6.03 40.85
N ASP A 49 -15.07 -6.94 41.79
CA ASP A 49 -15.08 -6.65 43.24
C ASP A 49 -14.04 -5.58 43.63
N PHE A 50 -12.98 -5.41 42.84
CA PHE A 50 -11.95 -4.40 43.07
C PHE A 50 -12.49 -2.98 42.82
N PHE A 51 -13.10 -2.72 41.66
CA PHE A 51 -13.64 -1.40 41.33
C PHE A 51 -14.91 -1.07 42.12
N ALA A 52 -15.70 -2.08 42.52
CA ALA A 52 -16.85 -1.90 43.39
C ALA A 52 -16.47 -1.36 44.78
N ASN A 53 -15.33 -1.79 45.34
CA ASN A 53 -14.90 -1.40 46.67
C ASN A 53 -14.03 -0.13 46.71
N TRP A 54 -13.31 0.18 45.63
CA TRP A 54 -12.26 1.21 45.65
C TRP A 54 -12.68 2.55 45.02
N ILE A 55 -13.68 2.56 44.13
CA ILE A 55 -14.09 3.75 43.38
C ILE A 55 -15.57 4.07 43.67
N PRO A 56 -15.93 5.23 44.25
CA PRO A 56 -17.33 5.62 44.43
C PRO A 56 -18.02 5.83 43.07
N ASP A 57 -19.34 5.59 42.99
CA ASP A 57 -20.07 5.51 41.72
C ASP A 57 -19.96 6.76 40.84
N MET A 58 -19.93 7.96 41.43
CA MET A 58 -19.78 9.23 40.71
C MET A 58 -18.41 9.36 40.00
N THR A 59 -17.38 8.65 40.47
CA THR A 59 -16.07 8.58 39.81
C THR A 59 -15.98 7.47 38.77
N LYS A 60 -16.85 6.45 38.81
CA LYS A 60 -16.91 5.40 37.77
C LYS A 60 -17.41 5.99 36.45
N ASP A 61 -18.46 6.80 36.48
CA ASP A 61 -19.01 7.42 35.27
C ASP A 61 -18.04 8.43 34.64
N ALA A 62 -17.36 9.23 35.46
CA ALA A 62 -16.34 10.16 34.98
C ALA A 62 -15.11 9.43 34.42
N LEU A 63 -14.70 8.33 35.06
CA LEU A 63 -13.60 7.49 34.58
C LEU A 63 -13.99 6.74 33.30
N LEU A 64 -15.21 6.23 33.20
CA LEU A 64 -15.75 5.60 31.99
C LEU A 64 -15.89 6.62 30.85
N GLN A 65 -16.36 7.84 31.11
CA GLN A 65 -16.37 8.92 30.11
C GLN A 65 -14.96 9.32 29.67
N PHE A 66 -13.99 9.29 30.59
CA PHE A 66 -12.59 9.54 30.25
C PHE A 66 -11.98 8.40 29.44
N THR A 67 -12.18 7.13 29.84
CA THR A 67 -11.63 5.96 29.15
C THR A 67 -12.32 5.68 27.81
N SER A 68 -13.59 6.03 27.68
CA SER A 68 -14.34 6.01 26.41
C SER A 68 -14.14 7.27 25.57
N SER A 69 -13.39 8.26 26.07
CA SER A 69 -13.09 9.45 25.28
C SER A 69 -12.24 9.07 24.06
N LEU A 70 -12.61 9.63 22.90
CA LEU A 70 -11.86 9.46 21.65
C LEU A 70 -10.34 9.65 21.78
N PRO A 71 -9.81 10.66 22.51
CA PRO A 71 -8.37 10.81 22.64
C PRO A 71 -7.71 9.67 23.44
N VAL A 72 -8.38 9.12 24.47
CA VAL A 72 -7.83 8.00 25.25
C VAL A 72 -7.86 6.71 24.43
N LEU A 73 -8.96 6.44 23.72
CA LEU A 73 -9.06 5.31 22.80
C LEU A 73 -8.03 5.41 21.67
N ALA A 74 -7.88 6.58 21.05
CA ALA A 74 -6.87 6.82 20.02
C ALA A 74 -5.45 6.63 20.57
N THR A 75 -5.17 7.12 21.77
CA THR A 75 -3.85 6.95 22.42
C THR A 75 -3.57 5.48 22.73
N ALA A 76 -4.56 4.73 23.22
CA ALA A 76 -4.42 3.30 23.48
C ALA A 76 -4.20 2.50 22.19
N GLN A 77 -4.91 2.84 21.11
CA GLN A 77 -4.72 2.24 19.78
C GLN A 77 -3.33 2.54 19.22
N VAL A 78 -2.88 3.79 19.29
CA VAL A 78 -1.54 4.20 18.85
C VAL A 78 -0.46 3.48 19.66
N ALA A 79 -0.60 3.40 20.99
CA ALA A 79 0.34 2.70 21.85
C ALA A 79 0.38 1.20 21.55
N SER A 80 -0.78 0.56 21.37
CA SER A 80 -0.88 -0.86 20.98
C SER A 80 -0.23 -1.12 19.63
N SER A 81 -0.47 -0.25 18.63
CA SER A 81 0.17 -0.34 17.32
C SER A 81 1.69 -0.22 17.41
N LEU A 82 2.22 0.75 18.17
CA LEU A 82 3.65 0.90 18.40
C LEU A 82 4.28 -0.34 19.08
N VAL A 83 3.62 -0.88 20.11
CA VAL A 83 4.08 -2.11 20.77
C VAL A 83 4.10 -3.27 19.78
N ARG A 84 3.06 -3.39 18.93
CA ARG A 84 3.01 -4.42 17.89
C ARG A 84 4.11 -4.24 16.85
N ARG A 85 4.41 -3.00 16.45
CA ARG A 85 5.49 -2.66 15.52
C ARG A 85 6.85 -3.18 15.99
N ILE A 86 7.14 -2.96 17.27
CA ILE A 86 8.40 -3.36 17.89
C ILE A 86 8.43 -4.86 18.16
N THR A 87 7.37 -5.42 18.75
CA THR A 87 7.35 -6.81 19.26
C THR A 87 7.24 -7.83 18.13
N TYR A 88 6.45 -7.53 17.09
CA TYR A 88 6.17 -8.45 15.99
C TYR A 88 6.86 -8.04 14.69
N CYS A 89 8.08 -7.51 14.78
CA CYS A 89 8.86 -7.03 13.64
C CYS A 89 8.87 -8.03 12.47
N ARG A 90 9.16 -9.31 12.70
CA ARG A 90 9.18 -10.35 11.65
C ARG A 90 7.84 -10.52 10.93
N PHE A 91 6.73 -10.40 11.66
CA PHE A 91 5.40 -10.49 11.07
C PHE A 91 5.11 -9.25 10.22
N ASN A 92 5.39 -8.06 10.75
CA ASN A 92 5.21 -6.79 10.03
C ASN A 92 6.01 -6.74 8.73
N TRP A 93 7.23 -7.26 8.71
CA TRP A 93 8.03 -7.37 7.48
C TRP A 93 7.43 -8.31 6.44
N LYS A 94 6.64 -9.31 6.85
CA LYS A 94 5.96 -10.23 5.93
C LYS A 94 4.64 -9.65 5.41
N THR A 95 3.85 -9.02 6.28
CA THR A 95 2.50 -8.55 5.95
C THR A 95 2.49 -7.12 5.41
N GLU A 96 3.35 -6.27 5.92
CA GLU A 96 3.43 -4.84 5.59
C GLU A 96 4.87 -4.45 5.20
N THR A 97 5.44 -5.19 4.25
CA THR A 97 6.85 -5.06 3.83
C THR A 97 7.18 -3.64 3.36
N LEU A 98 6.37 -3.05 2.47
CA LEU A 98 6.64 -1.70 1.95
C LEU A 98 6.62 -0.65 3.08
N ARG A 99 5.63 -0.71 3.97
CA ARG A 99 5.55 0.21 5.12
C ARG A 99 6.78 0.07 6.01
N SER A 100 7.09 -1.16 6.42
CA SER A 100 8.24 -1.44 7.29
C SER A 100 9.57 -0.98 6.66
N PHE A 101 9.71 -1.15 5.34
CA PHE A 101 10.85 -0.64 4.59
C PHE A 101 10.94 0.88 4.61
N LEU A 102 9.82 1.58 4.38
CA LEU A 102 9.78 3.05 4.37
C LEU A 102 9.99 3.65 5.75
N GLU A 103 9.47 3.03 6.81
CA GLU A 103 9.74 3.42 8.21
C GLU A 103 11.25 3.35 8.50
N VAL A 104 11.91 2.24 8.14
CA VAL A 104 13.35 2.06 8.35
C VAL A 104 14.18 3.00 7.47
N LEU A 105 13.81 3.16 6.20
CA LEU A 105 14.49 4.07 5.27
C LEU A 105 14.42 5.53 5.77
N SER A 106 13.26 5.95 6.24
CA SER A 106 13.02 7.29 6.77
C SER A 106 13.78 7.50 8.09
N TRP A 107 13.74 6.53 8.99
CA TRP A 107 14.50 6.54 10.24
C TRP A 107 16.01 6.65 9.98
N MET A 108 16.57 5.78 9.13
CA MET A 108 17.99 5.76 8.82
C MET A 108 18.46 7.04 8.14
N SER A 109 17.67 7.57 7.20
CA SER A 109 18.04 8.78 6.46
C SER A 109 18.04 10.03 7.35
N VAL A 110 17.02 10.21 8.21
CA VAL A 110 16.99 11.33 9.17
C VAL A 110 18.12 11.20 10.19
N THR A 111 18.41 9.99 10.68
CA THR A 111 19.54 9.74 11.57
C THR A 111 20.88 10.09 10.91
N ALA A 112 21.05 9.72 9.63
CA ALA A 112 22.25 10.03 8.87
C ALA A 112 22.44 11.52 8.64
N VAL A 113 21.37 12.26 8.29
CA VAL A 113 21.42 13.73 8.15
C VAL A 113 21.71 14.39 9.49
N ALA A 114 21.07 13.91 10.57
CA ALA A 114 21.28 14.41 11.92
C ALA A 114 22.75 14.30 12.35
N TYR A 115 23.36 13.14 12.11
CA TYR A 115 24.78 12.93 12.36
C TYR A 115 25.67 13.77 11.45
N GLY A 116 25.32 13.90 10.17
CA GLY A 116 26.07 14.69 9.20
C GLY A 116 26.16 16.18 9.56
N LEU A 117 25.11 16.74 10.18
CA LEU A 117 25.05 18.15 10.58
C LEU A 117 25.72 18.43 11.94
N HIS A 118 25.49 17.55 12.92
CA HIS A 118 25.89 17.83 14.30
C HIS A 118 27.15 17.05 14.75
N HIS A 119 27.57 16.03 14.00
CA HIS A 119 28.68 15.13 14.31
C HIS A 119 28.61 14.47 15.71
N ASP A 120 27.43 14.47 16.33
CA ASP A 120 27.15 13.84 17.61
C ASP A 120 26.24 12.63 17.40
N TRP A 121 26.76 11.45 17.72
CA TRP A 121 26.06 10.19 17.56
C TRP A 121 24.89 10.04 18.54
N LEU A 122 24.99 10.62 19.74
CA LEU A 122 23.94 10.51 20.75
C LEU A 122 22.75 11.38 20.34
N TRP A 123 23.02 12.61 19.90
CA TRP A 123 22.00 13.52 19.39
C TRP A 123 21.31 12.94 18.14
N ALA A 124 22.10 12.41 17.20
CA ALA A 124 21.55 11.78 15.99
C ALA A 124 20.68 10.57 16.32
N ALA A 125 21.09 9.72 17.26
CA ALA A 125 20.30 8.57 17.70
C ALA A 125 18.98 9.00 18.37
N GLN A 126 19.01 10.05 19.21
CA GLN A 126 17.79 10.58 19.86
C GLN A 126 16.80 11.13 18.83
N ILE A 127 17.26 11.97 17.89
CA ILE A 127 16.41 12.54 16.85
C ILE A 127 15.88 11.45 15.92
N GLY A 128 16.74 10.53 15.49
CA GLY A 128 16.36 9.37 14.70
C GLY A 128 15.27 8.56 15.39
N PHE A 129 15.47 8.17 16.65
CA PHE A 129 14.50 7.40 17.42
C PHE A 129 13.15 8.11 17.55
N LEU A 130 13.15 9.40 17.93
CA LEU A 130 11.92 10.19 18.05
C LEU A 130 11.19 10.28 16.71
N PHE A 131 11.92 10.49 15.62
CA PHE A 131 11.35 10.55 14.28
C PHE A 131 10.76 9.20 13.85
N GLY A 132 11.47 8.09 14.11
CA GLY A 132 10.97 6.74 13.82
C GLY A 132 9.66 6.43 14.56
N LEU A 133 9.54 6.83 15.83
CA LEU A 133 8.29 6.71 16.57
C LEU A 133 7.17 7.54 15.94
N VAL A 134 7.43 8.82 15.65
CA VAL A 134 6.43 9.72 15.04
C VAL A 134 5.98 9.19 13.69
N MET A 135 6.91 8.65 12.88
CA MET A 135 6.59 8.05 11.58
C MET A 135 5.67 6.84 11.70
N SER A 136 5.98 5.92 12.61
CA SER A 136 5.15 4.72 12.78
C SER A 136 3.73 5.06 13.26
N VAL A 137 3.59 6.09 14.12
CA VAL A 137 2.27 6.62 14.48
C VAL A 137 1.59 7.30 13.29
N CYS A 138 2.30 8.13 12.54
CA CYS A 138 1.75 8.88 11.42
C CYS A 138 1.22 7.95 10.33
N ASP A 139 1.96 6.90 10.00
CA ASP A 139 1.56 5.88 9.02
C ASP A 139 0.26 5.20 9.49
N GLU A 140 0.20 4.76 10.74
CA GLU A 140 -0.99 4.09 11.28
C GLU A 140 -2.23 5.00 11.26
N VAL A 141 -2.08 6.26 11.66
CA VAL A 141 -3.18 7.25 11.65
C VAL A 141 -3.62 7.54 10.22
N CYS A 142 -2.69 7.75 9.29
CA CYS A 142 -3.01 8.04 7.89
C CYS A 142 -3.69 6.85 7.20
N LEU A 143 -3.21 5.63 7.46
CA LEU A 143 -3.78 4.41 6.87
C LEU A 143 -5.14 4.06 7.45
N THR A 144 -5.30 4.17 8.78
CA THR A 144 -6.60 3.99 9.43
C THR A 144 -7.60 5.03 8.92
N GLY A 145 -7.18 6.29 8.82
CA GLY A 145 -8.00 7.36 8.25
C GLY A 145 -8.38 7.09 6.79
N THR A 146 -7.44 6.63 5.97
CA THR A 146 -7.70 6.30 4.56
C THR A 146 -8.65 5.11 4.41
N ARG A 147 -8.48 4.06 5.21
CA ARG A 147 -9.38 2.89 5.25
C ARG A 147 -10.79 3.31 5.67
N PHE A 148 -10.90 4.15 6.68
CA PHE A 148 -12.18 4.69 7.14
C PHE A 148 -12.88 5.52 6.04
N LEU A 149 -12.14 6.41 5.37
CA LEU A 149 -12.67 7.18 4.24
C LEU A 149 -13.10 6.28 3.09
N LEU A 150 -12.29 5.28 2.74
CA LEU A 150 -12.63 4.30 1.72
C LEU A 150 -13.91 3.54 2.08
N HIS A 151 -14.04 3.08 3.33
CA HIS A 151 -15.23 2.38 3.79
C HIS A 151 -16.49 3.27 3.70
N ARG A 152 -16.39 4.54 4.12
CA ARG A 152 -17.47 5.51 3.96
C ARG A 152 -17.83 5.77 2.50
N LEU A 153 -16.84 5.87 1.62
CA LEU A 153 -17.07 6.06 0.18
C LEU A 153 -17.76 4.83 -0.42
N VAL A 154 -17.34 3.62 -0.03
CA VAL A 154 -17.93 2.36 -0.51
C VAL A 154 -19.35 2.13 0.03
N ALA A 155 -19.67 2.64 1.22
CA ALA A 155 -21.01 2.57 1.80
C ALA A 155 -22.05 3.36 0.96
N HIS A 156 -21.63 4.38 0.22
CA HIS A 156 -22.53 5.11 -0.68
C HIS A 156 -22.72 4.38 -2.02
N PRO A 157 -23.95 3.99 -2.40
CA PRO A 157 -24.20 3.18 -3.60
C PRO A 157 -23.78 3.87 -4.90
N ASN A 158 -23.96 5.20 -5.00
CA ASN A 158 -23.56 5.98 -6.17
C ASN A 158 -22.04 6.08 -6.32
N ALA A 159 -21.32 6.25 -5.20
CA ALA A 159 -19.86 6.30 -5.20
C ALA A 159 -19.27 4.94 -5.53
N ARG A 160 -19.87 3.85 -5.02
CA ARG A 160 -19.49 2.49 -5.37
C ARG A 160 -19.63 2.21 -6.88
N ALA A 161 -20.75 2.61 -7.49
CA ALA A 161 -20.93 2.47 -8.94
C ALA A 161 -19.90 3.30 -9.74
N ALA A 162 -19.56 4.49 -9.25
CA ALA A 162 -18.52 5.33 -9.84
C ALA A 162 -17.11 4.69 -9.71
N LEU A 163 -16.78 4.09 -8.56
CA LEU A 163 -15.51 3.41 -8.36
C LEU A 163 -15.39 2.16 -9.25
N HIS A 164 -16.46 1.37 -9.34
CA HIS A 164 -16.49 0.19 -10.20
C HIS A 164 -16.34 0.56 -11.68
N SER A 165 -17.05 1.60 -12.15
CA SER A 165 -16.92 2.10 -13.53
C SER A 165 -15.53 2.71 -13.81
N ALA A 166 -14.88 3.30 -12.79
CA ALA A 166 -13.49 3.74 -12.87
C ALA A 166 -12.44 2.60 -12.85
N GLY A 167 -12.88 1.35 -12.67
CA GLY A 167 -12.01 0.17 -12.66
C GLY A 167 -11.34 -0.09 -11.32
N PHE A 168 -11.91 0.36 -10.20
CA PHE A 168 -11.47 -0.07 -8.87
C PHE A 168 -12.12 -1.41 -8.51
N ASP A 169 -11.30 -2.32 -7.99
CA ASP A 169 -11.80 -3.59 -7.45
C ASP A 169 -12.37 -3.36 -6.05
N VAL A 170 -13.69 -3.11 -6.00
CA VAL A 170 -14.47 -2.95 -4.77
C VAL A 170 -15.28 -4.24 -4.55
N SER A 171 -14.58 -5.35 -4.36
CA SER A 171 -15.22 -6.65 -4.12
C SER A 171 -15.99 -6.67 -2.80
N THR A 172 -17.28 -7.08 -2.82
CA THR A 172 -18.08 -7.36 -1.62
C THR A 172 -17.76 -8.70 -0.97
N HIS A 173 -17.15 -9.62 -1.72
CA HIS A 173 -16.75 -10.91 -1.22
C HIS A 173 -15.23 -10.93 -1.00
N LYS A 174 -14.88 -11.34 0.21
CA LYS A 174 -13.52 -11.57 0.70
C LYS A 174 -12.71 -12.34 -0.34
N ARG A 175 -11.63 -11.73 -0.84
CA ARG A 175 -10.75 -12.34 -1.84
C ARG A 175 -10.11 -13.60 -1.21
N PRO A 176 -10.18 -14.78 -1.84
CA PRO A 176 -9.50 -15.96 -1.32
C PRO A 176 -7.99 -15.68 -1.31
N SER A 177 -7.39 -15.80 -0.13
CA SER A 177 -6.00 -15.49 0.24
C SER A 177 -4.94 -16.42 -0.36
N GLY A 178 -5.20 -17.02 -1.53
CA GLY A 178 -4.53 -18.25 -1.96
C GLY A 178 -3.32 -18.15 -2.89
N SER A 179 -3.23 -17.18 -3.81
CA SER A 179 -2.07 -17.13 -4.72
C SER A 179 -1.87 -15.81 -5.47
N SER A 180 -2.91 -15.18 -6.01
CA SER A 180 -2.75 -14.01 -6.89
C SER A 180 -2.51 -12.68 -6.17
N SER A 181 -2.93 -12.57 -4.90
CA SER A 181 -2.77 -11.34 -4.10
C SER A 181 -1.34 -11.14 -3.61
N ASP A 182 -0.67 -12.24 -3.24
CA ASP A 182 0.72 -12.20 -2.78
C ASP A 182 1.69 -11.93 -3.93
N GLU A 183 1.30 -12.26 -5.15
CA GLU A 183 2.11 -11.99 -6.32
C GLU A 183 2.29 -10.47 -6.49
N VAL A 184 1.24 -9.68 -6.77
CA VAL A 184 1.40 -8.22 -7.04
C VAL A 184 2.02 -7.44 -5.87
N ALA A 185 1.93 -7.96 -4.65
CA ALA A 185 2.57 -7.35 -3.50
C ALA A 185 4.09 -7.21 -3.68
N LEU A 186 4.75 -8.18 -4.33
CA LEU A 186 6.19 -8.15 -4.57
C LEU A 186 6.60 -7.00 -5.49
N ILE A 187 5.95 -6.86 -6.65
CA ILE A 187 6.28 -5.79 -7.59
C ILE A 187 5.95 -4.41 -7.00
N LYS A 188 4.85 -4.29 -6.24
CA LYS A 188 4.53 -3.07 -5.47
C LYS A 188 5.69 -2.70 -4.55
N ASN A 189 6.15 -3.64 -3.72
CA ASN A 189 7.21 -3.40 -2.75
C ASN A 189 8.51 -2.95 -3.43
N VAL A 190 8.88 -3.60 -4.54
CA VAL A 190 10.11 -3.27 -5.28
C VAL A 190 10.02 -1.90 -5.94
N VAL A 191 8.94 -1.61 -6.65
CA VAL A 191 8.78 -0.35 -7.41
C VAL A 191 8.71 0.84 -6.45
N PHE A 192 7.84 0.79 -5.45
CA PHE A 192 7.70 1.89 -4.50
C PHE A 192 8.90 2.00 -3.55
N GLY A 193 9.53 0.88 -3.19
CA GLY A 193 10.77 0.89 -2.42
C GLY A 193 11.93 1.55 -3.18
N ALA A 194 12.08 1.25 -4.48
CA ALA A 194 13.10 1.88 -5.32
C ALA A 194 12.83 3.37 -5.54
N MET A 195 11.58 3.75 -5.82
CA MET A 195 11.20 5.17 -5.96
C MET A 195 11.41 5.94 -4.66
N ALA A 196 11.13 5.33 -3.50
CA ALA A 196 11.40 5.94 -2.21
C ALA A 196 12.89 6.15 -1.98
N LEU A 197 13.73 5.15 -2.27
CA LEU A 197 15.18 5.28 -2.13
C LEU A 197 15.73 6.42 -3.00
N GLU A 198 15.30 6.50 -4.26
CA GLU A 198 15.69 7.59 -5.16
C GLU A 198 15.20 8.94 -4.64
N THR A 199 13.94 9.01 -4.18
CA THR A 199 13.38 10.26 -3.66
C THR A 199 14.14 10.73 -2.42
N VAL A 200 14.42 9.84 -1.47
CA VAL A 200 15.25 10.17 -0.29
C VAL A 200 16.64 10.66 -0.70
N HIS A 201 17.26 10.03 -1.71
CA HIS A 201 18.56 10.47 -2.21
C HIS A 201 18.49 11.90 -2.76
N GLN A 202 17.46 12.22 -3.56
CA GLN A 202 17.26 13.58 -4.08
C GLN A 202 16.93 14.59 -2.97
N LEU A 203 16.15 14.20 -1.95
CA LEU A 203 15.89 15.03 -0.77
C LEU A 203 17.19 15.30 0.00
N TYR A 204 18.06 14.30 0.12
CA TYR A 204 19.34 14.43 0.81
C TYR A 204 20.23 15.44 0.10
N LEU A 205 20.30 15.40 -1.23
CA LEU A 205 21.09 16.35 -2.01
C LEU A 205 20.53 17.78 -1.97
N SER A 206 19.20 17.93 -1.89
CA SER A 206 18.54 19.25 -1.99
C SER A 206 18.32 19.95 -0.65
N THR A 207 18.03 19.22 0.42
CA THR A 207 17.46 19.76 1.66
C THR A 207 18.21 19.31 2.92
N SER A 208 19.35 18.63 2.79
CA SER A 208 20.11 18.13 3.96
C SER A 208 20.59 19.22 4.92
N GLU A 209 20.67 20.48 4.49
CA GLU A 209 21.06 21.61 5.35
C GLU A 209 20.03 21.91 6.45
N ASN A 210 18.75 21.59 6.23
CA ASN A 210 17.69 21.78 7.23
C ASN A 210 17.02 20.45 7.57
N ILE A 211 17.39 19.92 8.74
CA ILE A 211 16.86 18.65 9.25
C ILE A 211 15.34 18.63 9.39
N GLN A 212 14.70 19.76 9.74
CA GLN A 212 13.25 19.80 9.95
C GLN A 212 12.51 19.63 8.62
N SER A 213 12.94 20.37 7.59
CA SER A 213 12.40 20.26 6.24
C SER A 213 12.66 18.89 5.64
N PHE A 214 13.87 18.35 5.83
CA PHE A 214 14.23 17.00 5.38
C PHE A 214 13.37 15.93 6.04
N ALA A 215 13.21 15.98 7.36
CA ALA A 215 12.39 15.04 8.12
C ALA A 215 10.92 15.09 7.70
N LEU A 216 10.34 16.29 7.54
CA LEU A 216 8.94 16.44 7.12
C LEU A 216 8.70 15.92 5.69
N LEU A 217 9.59 16.24 4.75
CA LEU A 217 9.46 15.77 3.37
C LEU A 217 9.66 14.26 3.26
N THR A 218 10.60 13.71 4.03
CA THR A 218 10.82 12.25 4.09
C THR A 218 9.60 11.54 4.68
N ALA A 219 9.00 12.11 5.74
CA ALA A 219 7.80 11.59 6.37
C ALA A 219 6.61 11.55 5.41
N THR A 220 6.32 12.69 4.79
CA THR A 220 5.21 12.83 3.84
C THR A 220 5.38 11.92 2.62
N MET A 221 6.62 11.75 2.14
CA MET A 221 6.94 10.81 1.07
C MET A 221 6.69 9.35 1.47
N GLY A 222 7.09 8.94 2.68
CA GLY A 222 6.85 7.59 3.20
C GLY A 222 5.35 7.26 3.20
N VAL A 223 4.55 8.10 3.86
CA VAL A 223 3.08 7.94 3.89
C VAL A 223 2.50 7.90 2.47
N ALA A 224 2.90 8.83 1.60
CA ALA A 224 2.39 8.91 0.24
C ALA A 224 2.67 7.65 -0.57
N PHE A 225 3.88 7.08 -0.49
CA PHE A 225 4.19 5.86 -1.24
C PHE A 225 3.50 4.61 -0.68
N VAL A 226 3.27 4.51 0.62
CA VAL A 226 2.44 3.43 1.16
C VAL A 226 1.02 3.53 0.60
N LEU A 227 0.40 4.72 0.68
CA LEU A 227 -0.97 4.94 0.19
C LEU A 227 -1.10 4.71 -1.32
N MET A 228 -0.14 5.21 -2.10
CA MET A 228 -0.09 5.00 -3.55
C MET A 228 0.09 3.53 -3.91
N GLY A 229 0.91 2.80 -3.16
CA GLY A 229 1.08 1.36 -3.32
C GLY A 229 -0.23 0.58 -3.13
N GLU A 230 -0.97 0.88 -2.07
CA GLU A 230 -2.28 0.26 -1.84
C GLU A 230 -3.30 0.67 -2.92
N LEU A 231 -3.34 1.95 -3.28
CA LEU A 231 -4.23 2.46 -4.31
C LEU A 231 -3.99 1.79 -5.67
N PHE A 232 -2.73 1.58 -6.05
CA PHE A 232 -2.37 0.93 -7.32
C PHE A 232 -2.71 -0.56 -7.33
N CYS A 233 -2.71 -1.23 -6.17
CA CYS A 233 -3.19 -2.61 -6.06
C CYS A 233 -4.72 -2.69 -6.13
N LEU A 234 -5.43 -1.66 -5.66
CA LEU A 234 -6.90 -1.58 -5.75
C LEU A 234 -7.39 -1.23 -7.16
N TRP A 235 -6.61 -0.46 -7.92
CA TRP A 235 -6.97 -0.06 -9.27
C TRP A 235 -6.62 -1.15 -10.30
N LEU A 236 -7.63 -1.69 -10.97
CA LEU A 236 -7.52 -2.85 -11.86
C LEU A 236 -6.51 -2.65 -13.02
N PRO A 237 -6.43 -1.48 -13.68
CA PRO A 237 -5.44 -1.26 -14.74
C PRO A 237 -4.00 -1.37 -14.24
N THR A 238 -3.67 -0.72 -13.12
CA THR A 238 -2.32 -0.81 -12.53
C THR A 238 -2.02 -2.19 -11.99
N ARG A 239 -3.04 -2.90 -11.49
CA ARG A 239 -2.89 -4.29 -11.08
C ARG A 239 -2.55 -5.21 -12.26
N ARG A 240 -3.25 -5.06 -13.41
CA ARG A 240 -2.94 -5.80 -14.65
C ARG A 240 -1.52 -5.52 -15.15
N LEU A 241 -1.08 -4.26 -15.07
CA LEU A 241 0.30 -3.87 -15.39
C LEU A 241 1.30 -4.56 -14.44
N GLY A 242 1.02 -4.53 -13.14
CA GLY A 242 1.83 -5.17 -12.11
C GLY A 242 2.01 -6.67 -12.34
N PHE A 243 0.91 -7.40 -12.59
CA PHE A 243 0.95 -8.82 -12.92
C PHE A 243 1.79 -9.10 -14.17
N THR A 244 1.60 -8.31 -15.22
CA THR A 244 2.35 -8.48 -16.48
C THR A 244 3.84 -8.29 -16.22
N VAL A 245 4.24 -7.20 -15.57
CA VAL A 245 5.66 -6.95 -15.28
C VAL A 245 6.23 -8.06 -14.40
N GLN A 246 5.52 -8.42 -13.33
CA GLN A 246 5.96 -9.46 -12.42
C GLN A 246 6.14 -10.82 -13.08
N ALA A 247 5.18 -11.24 -13.91
CA ALA A 247 5.24 -12.49 -14.66
C ALA A 247 6.52 -12.62 -15.50
N ARG A 248 6.99 -11.50 -16.06
CA ARG A 248 8.24 -11.47 -16.85
C ARG A 248 9.48 -11.73 -15.99
N TRP A 249 9.46 -11.36 -14.71
CA TRP A 249 10.57 -11.56 -13.77
C TRP A 249 10.49 -12.89 -13.02
N THR A 250 9.30 -13.37 -12.68
CA THR A 250 9.15 -14.61 -11.89
C THR A 250 9.19 -15.86 -12.76
N ARG A 251 8.66 -15.80 -13.98
CA ARG A 251 8.55 -16.94 -14.91
C ARG A 251 9.56 -16.86 -16.04
N ILE A 252 10.82 -16.53 -15.74
CA ILE A 252 11.88 -16.36 -16.76
C ILE A 252 12.01 -17.60 -17.67
N PRO A 253 12.18 -18.84 -17.17
CA PRO A 253 12.41 -19.99 -18.05
C PRO A 253 11.28 -20.24 -19.06
N GLU A 254 10.03 -20.04 -18.63
CA GLU A 254 8.83 -20.19 -19.46
C GLU A 254 8.76 -19.09 -20.54
N ASN A 255 9.07 -17.84 -20.18
CA ASN A 255 9.11 -16.73 -21.13
C ASN A 255 10.19 -16.92 -22.21
N TRP A 256 11.35 -17.47 -21.84
CA TRP A 256 12.44 -17.70 -22.79
C TRP A 256 12.18 -18.87 -23.74
N THR A 257 11.46 -19.90 -23.29
CA THR A 257 11.11 -21.06 -24.13
C THR A 257 9.93 -20.76 -25.06
N SER A 258 8.91 -20.05 -24.58
CA SER A 258 7.71 -19.69 -25.36
C SER A 258 7.92 -18.48 -26.29
N HIS A 259 8.69 -17.48 -25.84
CA HIS A 259 8.82 -16.17 -26.49
C HIS A 259 10.27 -15.72 -26.58
N PHE A 260 11.15 -16.58 -27.12
CA PHE A 260 12.59 -16.34 -27.22
C PHE A 260 12.95 -15.00 -27.90
N THR A 261 12.43 -14.72 -29.09
CA THR A 261 12.79 -13.52 -29.86
C THR A 261 12.39 -12.23 -29.16
N ARG A 262 11.19 -12.22 -28.55
CA ARG A 262 10.70 -11.11 -27.73
C ARG A 262 11.61 -10.88 -26.53
N SER A 263 11.90 -11.92 -25.75
CA SER A 263 12.76 -11.84 -24.57
C SER A 263 14.16 -11.32 -24.90
N VAL A 264 14.73 -11.73 -26.04
CA VAL A 264 16.02 -11.20 -26.52
C VAL A 264 15.94 -9.70 -26.84
N VAL A 265 14.88 -9.24 -27.52
CA VAL A 265 14.69 -7.81 -27.83
C VAL A 265 14.49 -7.00 -26.54
N GLU A 266 13.66 -7.47 -25.62
CA GLU A 266 13.39 -6.78 -24.35
C GLU A 266 14.67 -6.64 -23.51
N VAL A 267 15.42 -7.73 -23.34
CA VAL A 267 16.66 -7.73 -22.56
C VAL A 267 17.75 -6.91 -23.24
N SER A 268 17.91 -7.01 -24.56
CA SER A 268 18.92 -6.21 -25.28
C SER A 268 18.62 -4.72 -25.24
N ALA A 269 17.35 -4.33 -25.40
CA ALA A 269 16.93 -2.93 -25.28
C ALA A 269 17.10 -2.41 -23.84
N TRP A 270 16.77 -3.23 -22.84
CA TRP A 270 16.99 -2.90 -21.43
C TRP A 270 18.49 -2.70 -21.11
N VAL A 271 19.35 -3.62 -21.54
CA VAL A 271 20.81 -3.52 -21.36
C VAL A 271 21.40 -2.34 -22.13
N ALA A 272 20.92 -2.07 -23.34
CA ALA A 272 21.36 -0.91 -24.12
C ALA A 272 21.00 0.41 -23.44
N CYS A 273 19.79 0.51 -22.88
CA CYS A 273 19.38 1.67 -22.08
C CYS A 273 20.23 1.81 -20.81
N LEU A 274 20.48 0.71 -20.11
CA LEU A 274 21.34 0.68 -18.93
C LEU A 274 22.75 1.19 -19.26
N ALA A 275 23.37 0.69 -20.32
CA ALA A 275 24.69 1.14 -20.77
C ALA A 275 24.68 2.62 -21.19
N TYR A 276 23.66 3.06 -21.92
CA TYR A 276 23.52 4.43 -22.40
C TYR A 276 23.36 5.43 -21.24
N VAL A 277 22.43 5.17 -20.31
CA VAL A 277 22.19 6.04 -19.16
C VAL A 277 23.41 6.09 -18.24
N TYR A 278 24.09 4.95 -18.03
CA TYR A 278 25.32 4.94 -17.24
C TYR A 278 26.43 5.77 -17.90
N SER A 279 26.63 5.62 -19.21
CA SER A 279 27.66 6.35 -19.94
C SER A 279 27.44 7.87 -19.95
N THR A 280 26.19 8.32 -19.82
CA THR A 280 25.82 9.74 -19.89
C THR A 280 25.71 10.41 -18.52
N THR A 281 25.19 9.69 -17.52
CA THR A 281 24.93 10.26 -16.18
C THR A 281 25.99 9.90 -15.15
N ALA A 282 26.76 8.83 -15.36
CA ALA A 282 27.66 8.22 -14.37
C ALA A 282 27.01 7.91 -13.01
N SER A 283 25.67 7.93 -12.92
CA SER A 283 24.90 7.69 -11.70
C SER A 283 24.27 6.31 -11.76
N ILE A 284 24.59 5.47 -10.76
CA ILE A 284 24.02 4.13 -10.62
C ILE A 284 22.51 4.23 -10.40
N TYR A 285 22.05 5.19 -9.60
CA TYR A 285 20.64 5.37 -9.29
C TYR A 285 19.81 5.74 -10.52
N ALA A 286 20.26 6.74 -11.28
CA ALA A 286 19.59 7.14 -12.52
C ALA A 286 19.60 6.00 -13.56
N THR A 287 20.71 5.27 -13.64
CA THR A 287 20.85 4.10 -14.53
C THR A 287 19.82 3.02 -14.21
N VAL A 288 19.70 2.62 -12.94
CA VAL A 288 18.74 1.59 -12.52
C VAL A 288 17.31 2.09 -12.69
N GLY A 289 17.01 3.34 -12.33
CA GLY A 289 15.68 3.92 -12.46
C GLY A 289 15.18 3.96 -13.90
N TRP A 290 15.91 4.62 -14.80
CA TRP A 290 15.49 4.78 -16.20
C TRP A 290 15.48 3.46 -16.98
N SER A 291 16.46 2.58 -16.74
CA SER A 291 16.46 1.26 -17.39
C SER A 291 15.28 0.42 -16.91
N SER A 292 14.96 0.39 -15.61
CA SER A 292 13.81 -0.36 -15.08
C SER A 292 12.47 0.17 -15.59
N LEU A 293 12.33 1.49 -15.76
CA LEU A 293 11.16 2.10 -16.39
C LEU A 293 11.01 1.65 -17.84
N LEU A 294 12.08 1.68 -18.63
CA LEU A 294 12.05 1.19 -20.00
C LEU A 294 11.71 -0.31 -20.05
N GLY A 295 12.35 -1.13 -19.20
CA GLY A 295 12.08 -2.56 -19.13
C GLY A 295 10.61 -2.85 -18.82
N SER A 296 10.04 -2.15 -17.84
CA SER A 296 8.61 -2.26 -17.51
C SER A 296 7.72 -1.84 -18.68
N ALA A 297 8.05 -0.74 -19.36
CA ALA A 297 7.31 -0.28 -20.53
C ALA A 297 7.35 -1.32 -21.67
N LEU A 298 8.51 -1.91 -21.96
CA LEU A 298 8.67 -2.96 -22.97
C LEU A 298 7.84 -4.20 -22.64
N CYS A 299 7.83 -4.63 -21.37
CA CYS A 299 7.00 -5.74 -20.90
C CYS A 299 5.50 -5.53 -21.19
N VAL A 300 5.02 -4.30 -20.96
CA VAL A 300 3.61 -3.91 -21.15
C VAL A 300 3.25 -3.77 -22.62
N VAL A 301 4.10 -3.09 -23.38
CA VAL A 301 3.96 -2.81 -24.82
C VAL A 301 3.81 -4.11 -25.60
N ASN A 302 4.58 -5.15 -25.26
CA ASN A 302 4.54 -6.42 -25.98
C ASN A 302 3.40 -7.37 -25.54
N GLY A 303 2.43 -6.90 -24.75
CA GLY A 303 1.18 -7.61 -24.46
C GLY A 303 0.97 -7.87 -22.97
N LEU A 304 -0.29 -7.68 -22.55
CA LEU A 304 -0.77 -7.88 -21.19
C LEU A 304 -1.14 -9.35 -20.97
N GLU A 305 -0.77 -9.87 -19.80
CA GLU A 305 -1.22 -11.21 -19.38
C GLU A 305 -2.74 -11.16 -19.09
N PRO A 306 -3.55 -12.12 -19.58
CA PRO A 306 -4.95 -12.20 -19.19
C PRO A 306 -5.06 -12.47 -17.68
N LEU A 307 -6.04 -11.83 -17.01
CA LEU A 307 -6.37 -12.13 -15.62
C LEU A 307 -6.93 -13.56 -15.53
N ASP A 308 -6.69 -14.26 -14.43
CA ASP A 308 -7.19 -15.61 -14.21
C ASP A 308 -8.71 -15.70 -14.44
N SER A 309 -9.14 -16.81 -15.03
CA SER A 309 -10.51 -17.08 -15.47
C SER A 309 -11.59 -16.99 -14.37
N ALA A 310 -11.20 -16.97 -13.09
CA ALA A 310 -12.10 -16.74 -11.97
C ALA A 310 -12.49 -15.25 -11.80
N GLU A 311 -11.60 -14.31 -12.15
CA GLU A 311 -11.94 -12.88 -12.26
C GLU A 311 -12.69 -12.59 -13.58
N ALA A 312 -12.44 -13.40 -14.62
CA ALA A 312 -13.16 -13.32 -15.90
C ALA A 312 -14.62 -13.81 -15.84
N ALA A 313 -15.03 -14.56 -14.81
CA ALA A 313 -16.44 -14.90 -14.62
C ALA A 313 -17.28 -13.68 -14.17
N ASN A 314 -16.63 -12.65 -13.61
CA ASN A 314 -17.22 -11.33 -13.35
C ASN A 314 -16.91 -10.31 -14.49
N ASP A 315 -16.18 -10.72 -15.55
CA ASP A 315 -15.85 -9.83 -16.70
C ASP A 315 -17.08 -9.54 -17.58
N ASP A 316 -18.20 -10.25 -17.42
CA ASP A 316 -19.43 -9.96 -18.17
C ASP A 316 -19.96 -8.52 -17.91
N ASP A 317 -19.53 -7.89 -16.82
CA ASP A 317 -19.85 -6.49 -16.46
C ASP A 317 -18.65 -5.52 -16.57
N LEU A 318 -17.48 -5.99 -17.03
CA LEU A 318 -16.36 -5.09 -17.26
C LEU A 318 -16.62 -4.24 -18.50
N SER A 319 -16.79 -2.94 -18.28
CA SER A 319 -17.04 -1.92 -19.32
C SER A 319 -16.31 -2.22 -20.63
N PRO A 320 -17.00 -2.19 -21.79
CA PRO A 320 -16.40 -2.44 -23.12
C PRO A 320 -15.19 -1.54 -23.43
N TYR A 321 -15.04 -0.45 -22.68
CA TYR A 321 -13.85 0.42 -22.69
C TYR A 321 -12.55 -0.33 -22.36
N TRP A 322 -12.55 -1.23 -21.38
CA TRP A 322 -11.34 -1.93 -20.93
C TRP A 322 -10.99 -3.14 -21.81
N ALA A 323 -12.00 -3.81 -22.39
CA ALA A 323 -11.80 -4.82 -23.43
C ALA A 323 -11.22 -4.21 -24.72
N ALA A 324 -11.60 -2.97 -25.05
CA ALA A 324 -11.04 -2.22 -26.17
C ALA A 324 -9.57 -1.81 -25.95
N TRP A 325 -9.16 -1.54 -24.71
CA TRP A 325 -7.77 -1.18 -24.40
C TRP A 325 -6.78 -2.33 -24.65
N GLY A 326 -7.19 -3.58 -24.40
CA GLY A 326 -6.36 -4.76 -24.67
C GLY A 326 -6.26 -5.15 -26.16
N SER A 327 -7.23 -4.72 -26.99
CA SER A 327 -7.35 -5.19 -28.38
C SER A 327 -6.89 -4.19 -29.45
N ASN A 328 -6.77 -2.89 -29.15
CA ASN A 328 -6.52 -1.84 -30.14
C ASN A 328 -5.24 -1.00 -29.92
N HIS A 329 -4.14 -1.59 -29.45
CA HIS A 329 -2.88 -0.86 -29.38
C HIS A 329 -2.09 -0.91 -30.69
N TRP A 330 -1.67 0.26 -31.17
CA TRP A 330 -0.78 0.47 -32.33
C TRP A 330 0.51 -0.36 -32.28
N VAL A 331 0.90 -0.80 -31.09
CA VAL A 331 2.02 -1.70 -30.86
C VAL A 331 1.75 -3.10 -31.39
N VAL A 332 0.54 -3.64 -31.25
CA VAL A 332 0.18 -4.93 -31.88
C VAL A 332 0.23 -4.79 -33.40
N THR A 333 -0.10 -3.61 -33.93
CA THR A 333 0.07 -3.26 -35.34
C THR A 333 1.55 -3.15 -35.74
N LEU A 334 2.42 -2.66 -34.84
CA LEU A 334 3.86 -2.53 -35.09
C LEU A 334 4.61 -3.87 -34.95
N ALA A 335 4.20 -4.69 -33.99
CA ALA A 335 4.69 -6.05 -33.79
C ALA A 335 4.24 -6.98 -34.94
N SER A 336 3.00 -6.86 -35.40
CA SER A 336 2.53 -7.57 -36.60
C SER A 336 3.22 -7.07 -37.88
N ALA A 337 3.50 -5.76 -37.99
CA ALA A 337 4.31 -5.22 -39.09
C ALA A 337 5.76 -5.74 -39.04
N ALA A 338 6.38 -5.84 -37.87
CA ALA A 338 7.72 -6.40 -37.70
C ALA A 338 7.78 -7.91 -38.01
N VAL A 339 6.75 -8.66 -37.61
CA VAL A 339 6.60 -10.09 -37.95
C VAL A 339 6.36 -10.28 -39.45
N ALA A 340 5.56 -9.41 -40.09
CA ALA A 340 5.35 -9.41 -41.54
C ALA A 340 6.63 -9.03 -42.32
N LEU A 341 7.46 -8.14 -41.77
CA LEU A 341 8.77 -7.81 -42.34
C LEU A 341 9.73 -9.01 -42.26
N HIS A 342 9.72 -9.74 -41.15
CA HIS A 342 10.56 -10.92 -40.95
C HIS A 342 10.15 -12.11 -41.85
N SER A 343 8.85 -12.30 -42.09
CA SER A 343 8.37 -13.34 -43.02
C SER A 343 8.66 -12.97 -44.48
N SER A 344 8.58 -11.69 -44.85
CA SER A 344 8.95 -11.19 -46.18
C SER A 344 10.45 -11.39 -46.48
N ILE A 345 11.32 -11.17 -45.50
CA ILE A 345 12.77 -11.40 -45.65
C ILE A 345 13.10 -12.89 -45.82
N LYS A 346 12.36 -13.80 -45.16
CA LYS A 346 12.54 -15.25 -45.34
C LYS A 346 12.09 -15.75 -46.73
N HIS A 347 11.14 -15.08 -47.37
CA HIS A 347 10.70 -15.43 -48.73
C HIS A 347 11.53 -14.78 -49.84
N ALA A 348 12.38 -13.79 -49.53
CA ALA A 348 13.32 -13.18 -50.48
C ALA A 348 14.67 -13.93 -50.59
N HIS A 349 14.89 -14.95 -49.74
CA HIS A 349 16.12 -15.76 -49.69
C HIS A 349 15.92 -17.23 -50.11
N LEU A 350 14.77 -17.56 -50.68
CA LEU A 350 14.50 -18.76 -51.50
C LEU A 350 14.29 -18.32 -52.94
#